data_AF-E4XR28-F1
#
_entry.id   AF-E4XR28-F1
#
_cell.length_a   1.000
_cell.length_b   1.000
_cell.length_c   1.000
_cell.angle_alpha   90.00
_cell.angle_beta   90.00
_cell.angle_gamma   90.00
#
_symmetry.space_group_name_H-M   'P 1'
#
loop_
_entity.id
_entity.type
_entity.pdbx_description
1 polymer ?
#
loop_
_entity_poly.entity_id
_entity_poly.type
_entity_poly.pdbx_seq_one_letter_code
_entity_poly.pdbx_strand_id
1 'polypeptide(L)'
;MADEEILEPRGYILNRGTIGEGAYSKVRSAFSRKINQDCAIKCIDKRNAPDDFVTKFLPRELEILPKLNHKNIIRVYEILAVSDGRVYIVMDFGKKGDLLRYIQLGSATFFLQPDQHIAQRMFHQLSSAVSYCHELGYCHRDLKCENVLLENDLSVKLTDFGFARQIEYDENGEIVLSRTFCGSAAYAAPEIIQGHAYDPRKHDSWSLGVILYIIVCGSMPYDDSNVRKMLKEQLKTRVRFPSRCAQSLDSEIKDIIYRLICIDPKQRMNVSMLHLHKWLKDFNA
;
A
#
# COMPACT_ATOMS: atom_id res chain seq x y z
N MET A 1 -7.14 -12.24 29.47
CA MET A 1 -8.16 -12.80 28.54
C MET A 1 -7.52 -13.06 27.21
N ALA A 2 -7.75 -14.24 26.63
CA ALA A 2 -7.33 -14.54 25.26
C ALA A 2 -8.10 -13.68 24.23
N ASP A 3 -7.64 -13.60 22.98
CA ASP A 3 -8.37 -12.87 21.93
C ASP A 3 -9.72 -13.54 21.63
N GLU A 4 -9.76 -14.88 21.68
CA GLU A 4 -10.94 -15.72 21.48
C GLU A 4 -12.05 -15.38 22.48
N GLU A 5 -11.72 -15.20 23.76
CA GLU A 5 -12.67 -14.85 24.83
C GLU A 5 -13.33 -13.48 24.60
N ILE A 6 -12.69 -12.59 23.84
CA ILE A 6 -13.23 -11.27 23.49
C ILE A 6 -14.05 -11.34 22.21
N LEU A 7 -13.55 -12.05 21.20
CA LEU A 7 -14.07 -12.01 19.83
C LEU A 7 -15.23 -13.00 19.60
N GLU A 8 -15.21 -14.17 20.23
CA GLU A 8 -16.25 -15.18 20.05
C GLU A 8 -17.64 -14.72 20.55
N PRO A 9 -17.77 -14.11 21.75
CA PRO A 9 -19.06 -13.55 22.19
C PRO A 9 -19.58 -12.44 21.28
N ARG A 10 -18.69 -11.80 20.51
CA ARG A 10 -19.03 -10.78 19.52
C ARG A 10 -19.33 -11.36 18.13
N GLY A 11 -19.33 -12.69 17.99
CA GLY A 11 -19.69 -13.39 16.76
C GLY A 11 -18.54 -13.65 15.81
N TYR A 12 -17.28 -13.56 16.26
CA TYR A 12 -16.09 -13.82 15.45
C TYR A 12 -15.37 -15.07 15.93
N ILE A 13 -15.34 -16.11 15.08
CA ILE A 13 -14.66 -17.37 15.37
C ILE A 13 -13.28 -17.32 14.74
N LEU A 14 -12.23 -17.21 15.55
CA LEU A 14 -10.86 -17.15 15.04
C LEU A 14 -10.43 -18.51 14.48
N ASN A 15 -9.83 -18.50 13.30
CA ASN A 15 -9.16 -19.67 12.75
C ASN A 15 -7.79 -19.87 13.43
N ARG A 16 -7.20 -21.05 13.20
CA ARG A 16 -5.86 -21.37 13.70
C ARG A 16 -4.79 -20.61 12.91
N GLY A 17 -3.85 -20.02 13.63
CA GLY A 17 -2.69 -19.34 13.06
C GLY A 17 -2.88 -17.83 12.83
N THR A 18 -1.77 -17.20 12.49
CA THR A 18 -1.69 -15.77 12.13
C THR A 18 -1.42 -15.71 10.62
N ILE A 19 -2.16 -14.86 9.92
CA ILE A 19 -2.03 -14.67 8.46
C ILE A 19 -1.11 -13.50 8.09
N GLY A 20 -0.82 -12.63 9.05
CA GLY A 20 0.16 -11.54 8.90
C GLY A 20 0.62 -11.01 10.25
N GLU A 21 1.86 -10.59 10.36
CA GLU A 21 2.44 -10.05 11.58
C GLU A 21 3.17 -8.75 11.26
N GLY A 22 2.83 -7.68 11.99
CA GLY A 22 3.51 -6.40 11.96
C GLY A 22 4.17 -6.12 13.31
N ALA A 23 4.89 -5.00 13.41
CA ALA A 23 5.66 -4.67 14.60
C ALA A 23 4.81 -4.64 15.90
N TYR A 24 3.56 -4.18 15.82
CA TYR A 24 2.66 -4.01 16.97
C TYR A 24 1.26 -4.60 16.73
N SER A 25 1.11 -5.42 15.69
CA SER A 25 -0.18 -5.98 15.31
C SER A 25 -0.06 -7.38 14.74
N LYS A 26 -1.07 -8.21 14.96
CA LYS A 26 -1.22 -9.52 14.34
C LYS A 26 -2.52 -9.55 13.56
N VAL A 27 -2.50 -10.12 12.37
CA VAL A 27 -3.69 -10.32 11.55
C VAL A 27 -4.05 -11.79 11.61
N ARG A 28 -5.29 -12.09 12.02
CA ARG A 28 -5.83 -13.45 12.09
C ARG A 28 -7.01 -13.58 11.16
N SER A 29 -7.19 -14.75 10.53
CA SER A 29 -8.43 -15.04 9.82
C SER A 29 -9.51 -15.48 10.81
N ALA A 30 -10.76 -15.15 10.51
CA ALA A 30 -11.89 -15.48 11.34
C ALA A 30 -13.16 -15.64 10.51
N PHE A 31 -14.10 -16.47 10.96
CA PHE A 31 -15.45 -16.50 10.42
C PHE A 31 -16.34 -15.52 11.20
N SER A 32 -17.00 -14.60 10.51
CA SER A 32 -17.94 -13.67 11.13
C SER A 32 -19.38 -14.18 11.00
N ARG A 33 -20.03 -14.47 12.13
CA ARG A 33 -21.45 -14.85 12.18
C ARG A 33 -22.39 -13.72 11.74
N LYS A 34 -21.96 -12.45 11.87
CA LYS A 34 -22.78 -11.28 11.53
C LYS A 34 -22.98 -11.12 10.03
N ILE A 35 -21.94 -11.39 9.24
CA ILE A 35 -21.92 -11.24 7.78
C ILE A 35 -21.86 -12.58 7.05
N ASN A 36 -21.83 -13.69 7.79
CA ASN A 36 -21.81 -15.06 7.29
C ASN A 36 -20.70 -15.31 6.24
N GLN A 37 -19.51 -14.79 6.50
CA GLN A 37 -18.34 -14.91 5.62
C GLN A 37 -17.02 -14.85 6.41
N ASP A 38 -15.95 -15.32 5.77
CA ASP A 38 -14.60 -15.15 6.27
C ASP A 38 -14.17 -13.69 6.25
N CYS A 39 -13.40 -13.30 7.26
CA CYS A 39 -12.86 -11.97 7.46
C CYS A 39 -11.43 -12.05 8.02
N ALA A 40 -10.71 -10.93 7.94
CA ALA A 40 -9.46 -10.73 8.63
C ALA A 40 -9.68 -9.82 9.85
N ILE A 41 -8.97 -10.09 10.94
CA ILE A 41 -8.99 -9.27 12.14
C ILE A 41 -7.57 -8.85 12.46
N LYS A 42 -7.28 -7.54 12.32
CA LYS A 42 -6.02 -6.93 12.78
C LYS A 42 -6.15 -6.65 14.27
N CYS A 43 -5.47 -7.45 15.08
CA CYS A 43 -5.35 -7.32 16.53
C CYS A 43 -4.15 -6.42 16.86
N ILE A 44 -4.38 -5.33 17.58
CA ILE A 44 -3.37 -4.36 17.99
C ILE A 44 -3.36 -4.31 19.52
N ASP A 45 -2.18 -4.43 20.12
CA ASP A 45 -2.01 -4.36 21.57
C ASP A 45 -1.26 -3.09 21.96
N LYS A 46 -1.98 -2.07 22.45
CA LYS A 46 -1.38 -0.79 22.84
C LYS A 46 -0.36 -0.92 23.97
N ARG A 47 -0.46 -1.95 24.81
CA ARG A 47 0.40 -2.12 25.99
C ARG A 47 1.85 -2.42 25.63
N ASN A 48 2.05 -3.02 24.45
CA ASN A 48 3.36 -3.41 23.93
C ASN A 48 3.84 -2.50 22.79
N ALA A 49 3.09 -1.43 22.50
CA ALA A 49 3.41 -0.51 21.42
C ALA A 49 4.08 0.76 21.96
N PRO A 50 5.00 1.39 21.20
CA PRO A 50 5.60 2.66 21.59
C PRO A 50 4.57 3.77 21.74
N ASP A 51 4.84 4.72 22.64
CA ASP A 51 3.94 5.86 22.89
C ASP A 51 3.61 6.64 21.61
N ASP A 52 4.58 6.84 20.72
CA ASP A 52 4.36 7.50 19.44
C ASP A 52 3.36 6.73 18.55
N PHE A 53 3.41 5.39 18.56
CA PHE A 53 2.43 4.58 17.84
C PHE A 53 1.02 4.75 18.42
N VAL A 54 0.90 4.64 19.74
CA VAL A 54 -0.38 4.71 20.45
C VAL A 54 -1.02 6.11 20.36
N THR A 55 -0.20 7.16 20.41
CA THR A 55 -0.68 8.56 20.47
C THR A 55 -0.80 9.22 19.10
N LYS A 56 -0.02 8.80 18.10
CA LYS A 56 0.00 9.44 16.77
C LYS A 56 -0.51 8.53 15.66
N PHE A 57 0.05 7.33 15.50
CA PHE A 57 -0.22 6.50 14.31
C PHE A 57 -1.58 5.78 14.41
N LEU A 58 -1.83 5.07 15.50
CA LEU A 58 -3.07 4.32 15.69
C LEU A 58 -4.33 5.21 15.65
N PRO A 59 -4.40 6.36 16.33
CA PRO A 59 -5.59 7.21 16.27
C PRO A 59 -5.90 7.69 14.85
N ARG A 60 -4.86 7.99 14.04
CA ARG A 60 -5.03 8.41 12.63
C ARG A 60 -5.57 7.27 11.78
N GLU A 61 -5.08 6.05 11.97
CA GLU A 61 -5.61 4.87 11.28
C GLU A 61 -7.09 4.65 11.63
N LEU A 62 -7.45 4.71 12.91
CA LEU A 62 -8.85 4.54 13.34
C LEU A 62 -9.76 5.68 12.87
N GLU A 63 -9.21 6.88 12.64
CA GLU A 63 -9.95 8.03 12.11
C GLU A 63 -10.25 7.92 10.61
N ILE A 64 -9.27 7.46 9.81
CA ILE A 64 -9.43 7.40 8.35
C ILE A 64 -10.25 6.19 7.92
N LEU A 65 -10.06 5.02 8.54
CA LEU A 65 -10.66 3.75 8.08
C LEU A 65 -12.19 3.82 7.87
N PRO A 66 -13.00 4.43 8.76
CA PRO A 66 -14.44 4.55 8.56
C PRO A 66 -14.85 5.47 7.40
N LYS A 67 -13.96 6.38 6.96
CA LYS A 67 -14.22 7.35 5.89
C LYS A 67 -13.96 6.76 4.50
N LEU A 68 -13.22 5.65 4.43
CA LEU A 68 -12.83 5.04 3.16
C LEU A 68 -13.94 4.14 2.63
N ASN A 69 -14.43 4.46 1.43
CA ASN A 69 -15.42 3.65 0.71
C ASN A 69 -15.07 3.59 -0.78
N HIS A 70 -14.24 2.63 -1.14
CA HIS A 70 -13.81 2.40 -2.51
C HIS A 70 -13.66 0.91 -2.78
N LYS A 71 -14.08 0.44 -3.97
CA LYS A 71 -14.07 -1.00 -4.32
C LYS A 71 -12.69 -1.66 -4.24
N ASN A 72 -11.64 -0.87 -4.48
CA ASN A 72 -10.23 -1.29 -4.43
C ASN A 72 -9.51 -0.89 -3.14
N ILE A 73 -10.25 -0.56 -2.07
CA ILE A 73 -9.74 -0.42 -0.70
C ILE A 73 -10.36 -1.54 0.15
N ILE A 74 -9.60 -2.05 1.11
CA ILE A 74 -10.09 -3.06 2.03
C ILE A 74 -11.28 -2.51 2.82
N ARG A 75 -12.40 -3.26 2.83
CA ARG A 75 -13.57 -2.83 3.60
C ARG A 75 -13.34 -3.14 5.07
N VAL A 76 -13.48 -2.13 5.92
CA VAL A 76 -13.56 -2.31 7.37
C VAL A 76 -15.03 -2.45 7.77
N TYR A 77 -15.34 -3.52 8.49
CA TYR A 77 -16.68 -3.83 8.99
C TYR A 77 -16.92 -3.26 10.37
N GLU A 78 -15.94 -3.39 11.25
CA GLU A 78 -16.08 -3.05 12.67
C GLU A 78 -14.73 -2.76 13.29
N ILE A 79 -14.70 -1.81 14.23
CA ILE A 79 -13.53 -1.50 15.06
C ILE A 79 -13.95 -1.70 16.51
N LEU A 80 -13.26 -2.59 17.21
CA LEU A 80 -13.52 -2.92 18.61
C LEU A 80 -12.35 -2.44 19.46
N ALA A 81 -12.56 -1.41 20.27
CA ALA A 81 -11.63 -1.03 21.33
C ALA A 81 -12.09 -1.64 22.65
N VAL A 82 -11.21 -2.37 23.33
CA VAL A 82 -11.49 -2.97 24.64
C VAL A 82 -10.71 -2.28 25.74
N SER A 83 -11.25 -2.34 26.96
CA SER A 83 -10.72 -1.62 28.13
C SER A 83 -9.31 -2.03 28.53
N ASP A 84 -8.86 -3.22 28.16
CA ASP A 84 -7.51 -3.72 28.46
C ASP A 84 -6.42 -3.21 27.50
N GLY A 85 -6.77 -2.28 26.61
CA GLY A 85 -5.83 -1.62 25.70
C GLY A 85 -5.72 -2.27 24.32
N ARG A 86 -6.41 -3.38 24.05
CA ARG A 86 -6.44 -3.97 22.70
C ARG A 86 -7.43 -3.28 21.77
N VAL A 87 -7.11 -3.29 20.48
CA VAL A 87 -7.97 -2.82 19.39
C VAL A 87 -8.05 -3.90 18.32
N TYR A 88 -9.24 -4.21 17.85
CA TYR A 88 -9.49 -5.17 16.78
C TYR A 88 -10.15 -4.46 15.61
N ILE A 89 -9.56 -4.59 14.42
CA ILE A 89 -10.11 -4.05 13.18
C ILE A 89 -10.56 -5.23 12.33
N VAL A 90 -11.87 -5.38 12.18
CA VAL A 90 -12.51 -6.44 11.40
C VAL A 90 -12.66 -5.96 9.97
N MET A 91 -12.13 -6.69 9.00
CA MET A 91 -12.06 -6.27 7.61
C MET A 91 -12.19 -7.43 6.63
N ASP A 92 -12.36 -7.11 5.34
CA ASP A 92 -12.31 -8.07 4.23
C ASP A 92 -11.07 -8.98 4.33
N PHE A 93 -11.22 -10.24 3.91
CA PHE A 93 -10.12 -11.20 3.84
C PHE A 93 -9.61 -11.29 2.39
N GLY A 94 -8.35 -10.89 2.16
CA GLY A 94 -7.70 -11.00 0.84
C GLY A 94 -7.46 -12.45 0.43
N LYS A 95 -8.35 -13.01 -0.40
CA LYS A 95 -8.46 -14.45 -0.69
C LYS A 95 -7.22 -15.07 -1.33
N LYS A 96 -6.44 -14.28 -2.07
CA LYS A 96 -5.21 -14.72 -2.76
C LYS A 96 -3.92 -14.26 -2.07
N GLY A 97 -4.02 -13.67 -0.88
CA GLY A 97 -2.88 -13.06 -0.20
C GLY A 97 -2.45 -11.74 -0.82
N ASP A 98 -1.20 -11.34 -0.58
CA ASP A 98 -0.64 -10.08 -1.08
C ASP A 98 0.02 -10.20 -2.47
N LEU A 99 0.16 -9.05 -3.13
CA LEU A 99 0.71 -8.91 -4.46
C LEU A 99 2.18 -9.35 -4.53
N LEU A 100 2.98 -9.12 -3.48
CA LEU A 100 4.40 -9.51 -3.48
C LEU A 100 4.53 -11.03 -3.58
N ARG A 101 3.78 -11.76 -2.74
CA ARG A 101 3.76 -13.22 -2.76
C ARG A 101 3.28 -13.76 -4.10
N TYR A 102 2.24 -13.15 -4.68
CA TYR A 102 1.74 -13.52 -6.00
C TYR A 102 2.82 -13.38 -7.09
N ILE A 103 3.55 -12.27 -7.11
CA ILE A 103 4.63 -12.02 -8.08
C ILE A 103 5.80 -13.00 -7.87
N GLN A 104 6.18 -13.28 -6.63
CA GLN A 104 7.26 -14.23 -6.32
C GLN A 104 6.90 -15.66 -6.77
N LEU A 105 5.66 -16.10 -6.53
CA LEU A 105 5.18 -17.40 -6.97
C LEU A 105 5.16 -17.50 -8.49
N GLY A 106 4.61 -16.49 -9.19
CA GLY A 106 4.57 -16.47 -10.66
C GLY A 106 5.95 -16.40 -11.32
N SER A 107 6.91 -15.71 -10.69
CA SER A 107 8.30 -15.63 -11.14
C SER A 107 9.03 -16.97 -11.04
N ALA A 108 8.61 -17.86 -10.12
CA ALA A 108 9.19 -19.19 -9.94
C ALA A 108 8.61 -20.24 -10.90
N THR A 109 7.42 -20.02 -11.47
CA THR A 109 6.66 -21.00 -12.28
C THR A 109 6.34 -20.55 -13.71
N PHE A 110 7.24 -19.84 -14.39
CA PHE A 110 7.19 -19.57 -15.85
C PHE A 110 6.25 -18.47 -16.37
N PHE A 111 5.78 -17.52 -15.56
CA PHE A 111 5.20 -16.27 -16.12
C PHE A 111 6.24 -15.14 -16.11
N LEU A 112 7.11 -15.15 -17.13
CA LEU A 112 8.19 -14.17 -17.28
C LEU A 112 7.72 -12.74 -17.61
N GLN A 113 6.43 -12.51 -17.83
CA GLN A 113 5.73 -11.23 -17.65
C GLN A 113 4.28 -11.55 -17.28
N PRO A 114 3.64 -10.86 -16.32
CA PRO A 114 2.20 -10.90 -16.25
C PRO A 114 1.65 -10.44 -17.59
N ASP A 115 0.53 -11.03 -18.01
CA ASP A 115 -0.26 -10.49 -19.11
C ASP A 115 -0.37 -8.97 -18.92
N GLN A 116 0.09 -8.20 -19.90
CA GLN A 116 0.13 -6.73 -19.79
C GLN A 116 -1.25 -6.18 -19.45
N HIS A 117 -2.31 -6.85 -19.87
CA HIS A 117 -3.68 -6.51 -19.52
C HIS A 117 -3.99 -6.73 -18.02
N ILE A 118 -3.49 -7.82 -17.42
CA ILE A 118 -3.60 -8.05 -15.97
C ILE A 118 -2.82 -6.98 -15.20
N ALA A 119 -1.59 -6.67 -15.63
CA ALA A 119 -0.77 -5.63 -15.02
C ALA A 119 -1.44 -4.25 -15.10
N GLN A 120 -1.99 -3.91 -16.26
CA GLN A 120 -2.75 -2.68 -16.50
C GLN A 120 -3.98 -2.61 -15.59
N ARG A 121 -4.78 -3.68 -15.50
CA ARG A 121 -5.95 -3.75 -14.62
C ARG A 121 -5.60 -3.58 -13.15
N MET A 122 -4.60 -4.31 -12.66
CA MET A 122 -4.13 -4.22 -11.27
C MET A 122 -3.68 -2.80 -10.95
N PHE A 123 -2.86 -2.21 -11.83
CA PHE A 123 -2.33 -0.86 -11.61
C PHE A 123 -3.40 0.23 -11.74
N HIS A 124 -4.33 0.10 -12.69
CA HIS A 124 -5.49 0.98 -12.81
C HIS A 124 -6.31 0.98 -11.51
N GLN A 125 -6.65 -0.21 -11.00
CA GLN A 125 -7.42 -0.33 -9.76
C GLN A 125 -6.67 0.22 -8.53
N LEU A 126 -5.37 -0.04 -8.43
CA LEU A 126 -4.53 0.46 -7.32
C LEU A 126 -4.40 1.99 -7.38
N SER A 127 -4.07 2.55 -8.54
CA SER A 127 -3.95 4.00 -8.70
C SER A 127 -5.30 4.71 -8.51
N SER A 128 -6.41 4.09 -8.89
CA SER A 128 -7.76 4.56 -8.59
C SER A 128 -8.02 4.63 -7.08
N ALA A 129 -7.65 3.60 -6.31
CA ALA A 129 -7.76 3.63 -4.84
C ALA A 129 -6.91 4.74 -4.21
N VAL A 130 -5.67 4.96 -4.69
CA VAL A 130 -4.79 6.00 -4.15
C VAL A 130 -5.28 7.41 -4.55
N SER A 131 -5.77 7.60 -5.78
CA SER A 131 -6.39 8.86 -6.21
C SER A 131 -7.57 9.23 -5.32
N TYR A 132 -8.44 8.26 -5.04
CA TYR A 132 -9.56 8.42 -4.13
C TYR A 132 -9.13 8.88 -2.73
N CYS A 133 -8.07 8.27 -2.16
CA CYS A 133 -7.52 8.71 -0.87
C CYS A 133 -7.02 10.17 -0.93
N HIS A 134 -6.29 10.53 -2.00
CA HIS A 134 -5.75 11.88 -2.17
C HIS A 134 -6.87 12.92 -2.32
N GLU A 135 -7.95 12.57 -3.03
CA GLU A 135 -9.16 13.41 -3.19
C GLU A 135 -9.91 13.60 -1.86
N LEU A 136 -9.94 12.57 -1.00
CA LEU A 136 -10.43 12.69 0.38
C LEU A 136 -9.50 13.47 1.31
N GLY A 137 -8.35 13.93 0.82
CA GLY A 137 -7.39 14.69 1.61
C GLY A 137 -6.46 13.84 2.46
N TYR A 138 -6.21 12.58 2.10
CA TYR A 138 -5.29 11.69 2.82
C TYR A 138 -4.23 11.07 1.90
N CYS A 139 -3.01 10.89 2.42
CA CYS A 139 -1.96 10.11 1.77
C CYS A 139 -1.67 8.84 2.55
N HIS A 140 -1.31 7.77 1.84
CA HIS A 140 -1.06 6.45 2.44
C HIS A 140 0.32 6.38 3.13
N ARG A 141 1.37 6.87 2.46
CA ARG A 141 2.76 6.97 2.93
C ARG A 141 3.50 5.66 3.23
N ASP A 142 2.86 4.52 3.00
CA ASP A 142 3.49 3.18 3.04
C ASP A 142 2.95 2.26 1.94
N LEU A 143 2.85 2.76 0.70
CA LEU A 143 2.46 1.94 -0.44
C LEU A 143 3.60 0.95 -0.76
N LYS A 144 3.26 -0.34 -0.71
CA LYS A 144 4.14 -1.47 -1.03
C LYS A 144 3.33 -2.67 -1.49
N CYS A 145 3.96 -3.66 -2.11
CA CYS A 145 3.25 -4.81 -2.67
C CYS A 145 2.54 -5.64 -1.59
N GLU A 146 3.09 -5.68 -0.37
CA GLU A 146 2.53 -6.37 0.79
C GLU A 146 1.20 -5.75 1.27
N ASN A 147 1.01 -4.45 1.00
CA ASN A 147 -0.21 -3.70 1.34
C ASN A 147 -1.25 -3.74 0.20
N VAL A 148 -1.01 -4.52 -0.86
CA VAL A 148 -1.94 -4.72 -1.97
C VAL A 148 -2.41 -6.17 -1.94
N LEU A 149 -3.61 -6.40 -1.43
CA LEU A 149 -4.23 -7.73 -1.38
C LEU A 149 -4.92 -8.07 -2.70
N LEU A 150 -5.01 -9.36 -2.99
CA LEU A 150 -5.63 -9.88 -4.20
C LEU A 150 -6.90 -10.68 -3.88
N GLU A 151 -7.93 -10.44 -4.69
CA GLU A 151 -9.16 -11.23 -4.72
C GLU A 151 -9.04 -12.43 -5.67
N ASN A 152 -10.08 -13.27 -5.70
CA ASN A 152 -10.12 -14.47 -6.54
C ASN A 152 -9.92 -14.20 -8.04
N ASP A 153 -10.46 -13.07 -8.52
CA ASP A 153 -10.36 -12.61 -9.91
C ASP A 153 -9.09 -11.79 -10.19
N LEU A 154 -8.18 -11.70 -9.20
CA LEU A 154 -6.99 -10.85 -9.20
C LEU A 154 -7.29 -9.34 -9.20
N SER A 155 -8.49 -8.93 -8.78
CA SER A 155 -8.72 -7.52 -8.43
C SER A 155 -7.96 -7.16 -7.15
N VAL A 156 -7.52 -5.91 -7.07
CA VAL A 156 -6.67 -5.43 -5.95
C VAL A 156 -7.51 -4.75 -4.88
N LYS A 157 -7.09 -4.92 -3.62
CA LYS A 157 -7.56 -4.17 -2.46
C LYS A 157 -6.38 -3.60 -1.67
N LEU A 158 -6.29 -2.27 -1.62
CA LEU A 158 -5.32 -1.56 -0.80
C LEU A 158 -5.69 -1.67 0.69
N THR A 159 -4.72 -1.99 1.54
CA THR A 159 -4.87 -2.14 2.99
C THR A 159 -3.77 -1.43 3.77
N ASP A 160 -3.86 -1.47 5.09
CA ASP A 160 -2.88 -0.99 6.07
C ASP A 160 -2.60 0.53 6.04
N PHE A 161 -3.57 1.29 6.56
CA PHE A 161 -3.53 2.75 6.65
C PHE A 161 -2.82 3.25 7.93
N GLY A 162 -2.01 2.41 8.59
CA GLY A 162 -1.30 2.75 9.84
C GLY A 162 -0.39 3.97 9.72
N PHE A 163 0.13 4.26 8.52
CA PHE A 163 0.94 5.43 8.23
C PHE A 163 0.19 6.56 7.54
N ALA A 164 -1.12 6.41 7.30
CA ALA A 164 -1.90 7.40 6.58
C ALA A 164 -1.94 8.74 7.32
N ARG A 165 -2.00 9.83 6.56
CA ARG A 165 -2.01 11.19 7.12
C ARG A 165 -2.85 12.12 6.27
N GLN A 166 -3.60 12.98 6.95
CA GLN A 166 -4.33 14.07 6.32
C GLN A 166 -3.36 15.05 5.67
N ILE A 167 -3.68 15.50 4.47
CA ILE A 167 -2.97 16.56 3.77
C ILE A 167 -3.34 17.87 4.45
N GLU A 168 -2.33 18.59 4.91
CA GLU A 168 -2.46 19.87 5.58
C GLU A 168 -2.05 21.00 4.63
N TYR A 169 -2.75 22.12 4.72
CA TYR A 169 -2.47 23.33 3.95
C TYR A 169 -2.21 24.49 4.92
N ASP A 170 -1.26 25.36 4.59
CA ASP A 170 -0.96 26.55 5.36
C ASP A 170 -1.97 27.69 5.07
N GLU A 171 -1.78 28.85 5.71
CA GLU A 171 -2.64 30.02 5.56
C GLU A 171 -2.70 30.56 4.12
N ASN A 172 -1.70 30.26 3.30
CA ASN A 172 -1.63 30.66 1.90
C ASN A 172 -2.25 29.62 0.95
N GLY A 173 -2.76 28.50 1.49
CA GLY A 173 -3.26 27.38 0.70
C GLY A 173 -2.17 26.49 0.11
N GLU A 174 -0.92 26.65 0.54
CA GLU A 174 0.20 25.80 0.12
C GLU A 174 0.29 24.56 1.01
N ILE A 175 0.82 23.46 0.47
CA ILE A 175 0.87 22.20 1.22
C ILE A 175 1.94 22.23 2.29
N VAL A 176 1.53 21.83 3.49
CA VAL A 176 2.43 21.61 4.60
C VAL A 176 3.23 20.33 4.36
N LEU A 177 4.54 20.48 4.19
CA LEU A 177 5.44 19.35 3.96
C LEU A 177 5.56 18.47 5.21
N SER A 178 5.49 17.15 5.03
CA SER A 178 5.66 16.18 6.10
C SER A 178 7.11 16.11 6.55
N ARG A 179 7.33 16.05 7.87
CA ARG A 179 8.64 15.79 8.52
C ARG A 179 8.69 14.45 9.26
N THR A 180 7.65 13.63 9.14
CA THR A 180 7.66 12.25 9.67
C THR A 180 8.12 11.32 8.57
N PHE A 181 9.32 10.76 8.71
CA PHE A 181 9.90 9.80 7.76
C PHE A 181 9.49 8.39 8.18
N CYS A 182 8.55 7.80 7.45
CA CYS A 182 8.00 6.47 7.74
C CYS A 182 7.78 5.68 6.45
N GLY A 183 7.39 4.41 6.61
CA GLY A 183 7.17 3.47 5.50
C GLY A 183 8.38 2.62 5.16
N SER A 184 8.19 1.63 4.29
CA SER A 184 9.23 0.70 3.85
C SER A 184 10.30 1.38 2.99
N ALA A 185 11.57 1.33 3.42
CA ALA A 185 12.69 1.98 2.74
C ALA A 185 12.84 1.58 1.26
N ALA A 186 12.59 0.31 0.93
CA ALA A 186 12.67 -0.24 -0.43
C ALA A 186 11.73 0.45 -1.44
N TYR A 187 10.62 1.02 -0.95
CA TYR A 187 9.61 1.74 -1.74
C TYR A 187 9.74 3.26 -1.58
N ALA A 188 10.67 3.75 -0.75
CA ALA A 188 10.78 5.15 -0.39
C ALA A 188 11.41 6.00 -1.50
N ALA A 189 10.88 7.21 -1.65
CA ALA A 189 11.45 8.23 -2.54
C ALA A 189 12.78 8.77 -1.95
N PRO A 190 13.70 9.30 -2.79
CA PRO A 190 15.01 9.74 -2.34
C PRO A 190 14.95 10.77 -1.21
N GLU A 191 14.01 11.73 -1.30
CA GLU A 191 13.82 12.78 -0.30
C GLU A 191 13.42 12.24 1.07
N ILE A 192 12.72 11.11 1.13
CA ILE A 192 12.35 10.43 2.39
C ILE A 192 13.57 9.82 3.03
N ILE A 193 14.38 9.11 2.23
CA ILE A 193 15.60 8.44 2.70
C ILE A 193 16.64 9.47 3.17
N GLN A 194 16.66 10.65 2.53
CA GLN A 194 17.51 11.78 2.91
C GLN A 194 17.02 12.54 4.15
N GLY A 195 15.78 12.32 4.60
CA GLY A 195 15.20 13.07 5.71
C GLY A 195 14.81 14.50 5.35
N HIS A 196 14.50 14.77 4.08
CA HIS A 196 14.02 16.08 3.62
C HIS A 196 12.50 16.17 3.73
N ALA A 197 12.00 17.31 4.20
CA ALA A 197 10.56 17.56 4.25
C ALA A 197 9.95 17.39 2.85
N TYR A 198 8.80 16.71 2.75
CA TYR A 198 8.29 16.19 1.48
C TYR A 198 6.78 16.38 1.34
N ASP A 199 6.30 16.43 0.10
CA ASP A 199 4.86 16.32 -0.22
C ASP A 199 4.47 14.83 -0.18
N PRO A 200 3.59 14.41 0.76
CA PRO A 200 3.19 13.00 0.89
C PRO A 200 2.55 12.40 -0.36
N ARG A 201 1.89 13.21 -1.20
CA ARG A 201 1.28 12.74 -2.45
C ARG A 201 2.34 12.36 -3.47
N LYS A 202 3.41 13.16 -3.54
CA LYS A 202 4.56 12.87 -4.42
C LYS A 202 5.31 11.63 -3.95
N HIS A 203 5.35 11.39 -2.65
CA HIS A 203 5.90 10.14 -2.11
C HIS A 203 5.05 8.93 -2.53
N ASP A 204 3.72 8.98 -2.38
CA ASP A 204 2.82 7.92 -2.85
C ASP A 204 2.98 7.66 -4.36
N SER A 205 3.13 8.70 -5.19
CA SER A 205 3.42 8.56 -6.63
C SER A 205 4.69 7.75 -6.89
N TRP A 206 5.78 8.02 -6.16
CA TRP A 206 7.02 7.27 -6.32
C TRP A 206 6.82 5.79 -5.97
N SER A 207 6.18 5.52 -4.83
CA SER A 207 5.90 4.15 -4.38
C SER A 207 5.01 3.39 -5.38
N LEU A 208 4.01 4.03 -5.99
CA LEU A 208 3.24 3.46 -7.10
C LEU A 208 4.11 3.10 -8.30
N GLY A 209 5.09 3.95 -8.64
CA GLY A 209 6.06 3.65 -9.71
C GLY A 209 6.89 2.41 -9.39
N VAL A 210 7.34 2.27 -8.15
CA VAL A 210 8.05 1.06 -7.67
C VAL A 210 7.15 -0.17 -7.77
N ILE A 211 5.90 -0.10 -7.32
CA ILE A 211 4.95 -1.22 -7.42
C ILE A 211 4.69 -1.61 -8.88
N LEU A 212 4.45 -0.64 -9.77
CA LEU A 212 4.26 -0.92 -11.20
C LEU A 212 5.48 -1.61 -11.81
N TYR A 213 6.68 -1.14 -11.48
CA TYR A 213 7.92 -1.77 -11.91
C TYR A 213 7.98 -3.23 -11.44
N ILE A 214 7.66 -3.52 -10.17
CA ILE A 214 7.66 -4.89 -9.64
C ILE A 214 6.63 -5.75 -10.35
N ILE A 215 5.42 -5.23 -10.62
CA ILE A 215 4.38 -5.94 -11.39
C ILE A 215 4.95 -6.38 -12.75
N VAL A 216 5.58 -5.48 -13.51
CA VAL A 216 5.96 -5.77 -14.91
C VAL A 216 7.34 -6.40 -15.07
N CYS A 217 8.25 -6.20 -14.11
CA CYS A 217 9.63 -6.71 -14.14
C CYS A 217 9.88 -7.90 -13.19
N GLY A 218 8.95 -8.20 -12.28
CA GLY A 218 9.08 -9.27 -11.27
C GLY A 218 10.23 -9.06 -10.29
N SER A 219 10.76 -7.85 -10.16
CA SER A 219 11.93 -7.51 -9.33
C SER A 219 11.90 -6.05 -8.91
N MET A 220 12.69 -5.69 -7.89
CA MET A 220 12.83 -4.31 -7.44
C MET A 220 13.57 -3.44 -8.49
N PRO A 221 13.21 -2.15 -8.62
CA PRO A 221 13.93 -1.21 -9.50
C PRO A 221 15.34 -0.87 -9.01
N TYR A 222 15.59 -0.97 -7.71
CA TYR A 222 16.87 -0.69 -7.05
C TYR A 222 17.21 -1.79 -6.05
N ASP A 223 18.50 -2.02 -5.82
CA ASP A 223 19.00 -2.96 -4.82
C ASP A 223 18.83 -2.38 -3.41
N ASP A 224 17.88 -2.90 -2.64
CA ASP A 224 17.51 -2.43 -1.31
C ASP A 224 18.31 -3.07 -0.17
N SER A 225 19.25 -3.97 -0.47
CA SER A 225 20.13 -4.62 0.52
C SER A 225 21.02 -3.62 1.29
N ASN A 226 21.27 -2.45 0.69
CA ASN A 226 21.99 -1.36 1.32
C ASN A 226 21.34 -0.01 0.96
N VAL A 227 20.56 0.54 1.89
CA VAL A 227 19.81 1.79 1.71
C VAL A 227 20.69 2.96 1.23
N ARG A 228 21.95 3.06 1.69
CA ARG A 228 22.86 4.13 1.24
C ARG A 228 23.31 3.94 -0.21
N LYS A 229 23.54 2.70 -0.64
CA LYS A 229 23.87 2.37 -2.03
C LYS A 229 22.65 2.58 -2.93
N MET A 230 21.49 2.11 -2.50
CA MET A 230 20.20 2.32 -3.16
C MET A 230 19.95 3.81 -3.43
N LEU A 231 20.10 4.67 -2.42
CA LEU A 231 19.94 6.11 -2.57
C LEU A 231 20.92 6.70 -3.59
N LYS A 232 22.19 6.27 -3.58
CA LYS A 232 23.18 6.71 -4.58
C LYS A 232 22.77 6.32 -6.00
N GLU A 233 22.17 5.15 -6.18
CA GLU A 233 21.66 4.69 -7.48
C GLU A 233 20.42 5.49 -7.92
N GLN A 234 19.47 5.70 -7.01
CA GLN A 234 18.26 6.52 -7.25
C GLN A 234 18.61 7.93 -7.73
N LEU A 235 19.63 8.57 -7.14
CA LEU A 235 20.02 9.95 -7.45
C LEU A 235 20.87 10.08 -8.73
N LYS A 236 21.59 9.03 -9.13
CA LYS A 236 22.54 9.09 -10.26
C LYS A 236 21.96 8.58 -11.56
N THR A 237 21.06 7.61 -11.49
CA THR A 237 20.61 6.88 -12.67
C THR A 237 19.10 6.85 -12.74
N ARG A 238 18.57 7.16 -13.92
CA ARG A 238 17.20 6.80 -14.26
C ARG A 238 17.03 5.29 -14.04
N VAL A 239 15.86 4.88 -13.57
CA VAL A 239 15.53 3.46 -13.38
C VAL A 239 15.85 2.66 -14.64
N ARG A 240 16.46 1.49 -14.47
CA ARG A 240 16.89 0.63 -15.57
C ARG A 240 16.00 -0.58 -15.64
N PHE A 241 15.64 -1.00 -16.85
CA PHE A 241 14.85 -2.20 -17.08
C PHE A 241 15.78 -3.38 -17.39
N PRO A 242 15.56 -4.58 -16.81
CA PRO A 242 16.34 -5.76 -17.15
C PRO A 242 16.18 -6.08 -18.64
N SER A 243 17.25 -6.49 -19.34
CA SER A 243 17.22 -6.73 -20.80
C SER A 243 16.08 -7.67 -21.23
N ARG A 244 15.79 -8.68 -20.40
CA ARG A 244 14.68 -9.64 -20.58
C ARG A 244 13.28 -9.02 -20.60
N CYS A 245 13.10 -7.87 -19.94
CA CYS A 245 11.83 -7.15 -19.87
C CYS A 245 11.83 -5.93 -20.80
N ALA A 246 12.97 -5.27 -20.94
CA ALA A 246 13.11 -4.02 -21.68
C ALA A 246 12.69 -4.14 -23.16
N GLN A 247 12.86 -5.29 -23.81
CA GLN A 247 12.54 -5.44 -25.24
C GLN A 247 11.04 -5.65 -25.50
N SER A 248 10.32 -6.32 -24.60
CA SER A 248 8.90 -6.66 -24.77
C SER A 248 7.95 -5.68 -24.07
N LEU A 249 8.45 -4.86 -23.15
CA LEU A 249 7.63 -3.94 -22.39
C LEU A 249 7.23 -2.72 -23.24
N ASP A 250 5.93 -2.44 -23.27
CA ASP A 250 5.33 -1.28 -23.94
C ASP A 250 6.05 0.03 -23.52
N SER A 251 6.33 0.88 -24.50
CA SER A 251 6.86 2.22 -24.29
C SER A 251 6.02 3.06 -23.35
N GLU A 252 4.69 2.91 -23.37
CA GLU A 252 3.77 3.68 -22.53
C GLU A 252 3.88 3.27 -21.05
N ILE A 253 4.16 1.99 -20.77
CA ILE A 253 4.42 1.51 -19.40
C ILE A 253 5.72 2.11 -18.89
N LYS A 254 6.78 2.08 -19.71
CA LYS A 254 8.06 2.68 -19.36
C LYS A 254 7.89 4.17 -19.08
N ASP A 255 7.12 4.88 -19.90
CA ASP A 255 6.87 6.31 -19.72
C ASP A 255 6.22 6.62 -18.37
N ILE A 256 5.15 5.90 -17.99
CA ILE A 256 4.54 6.04 -16.65
C ILE A 256 5.56 5.78 -15.54
N ILE A 257 6.30 4.67 -15.61
CA ILE A 257 7.29 4.33 -14.59
C ILE A 257 8.32 5.46 -14.46
N TYR A 258 8.80 6.01 -15.56
CA TYR A 258 9.75 7.11 -15.55
C TYR A 258 9.20 8.41 -14.98
N ARG A 259 7.91 8.70 -15.20
CA ARG A 259 7.25 9.90 -14.66
C ARG A 259 6.91 9.77 -13.18
N LEU A 260 6.67 8.55 -12.69
CA LEU A 260 6.44 8.25 -11.28
C LEU A 260 7.76 8.15 -10.49
N ILE A 261 8.76 7.45 -11.03
CA ILE A 261 10.12 7.35 -10.48
C ILE A 261 10.97 8.50 -11.01
N CYS A 262 10.48 9.73 -10.79
CA CYS A 262 11.17 10.97 -11.11
C CYS A 262 11.82 11.54 -9.84
N ILE A 263 13.12 11.84 -9.91
CA ILE A 263 13.90 12.31 -8.75
C ILE A 263 13.34 13.63 -8.22
N ASP A 264 13.12 14.61 -9.10
CA ASP A 264 12.54 15.90 -8.71
C ASP A 264 11.05 15.74 -8.38
N PRO A 265 10.62 15.91 -7.12
CA PRO A 265 9.22 15.77 -6.74
C PRO A 265 8.31 16.77 -7.46
N LYS A 266 8.83 17.93 -7.89
CA LYS A 266 8.04 18.93 -8.63
C LYS A 266 7.66 18.43 -10.02
N GLN A 267 8.57 17.72 -10.69
CA GLN A 267 8.35 17.12 -12.01
C GLN A 267 7.67 15.74 -11.94
N ARG A 268 7.69 15.10 -10.77
CA ARG A 268 7.05 13.79 -10.54
C ARG A 268 5.55 13.86 -10.79
N MET A 269 5.04 12.91 -11.56
CA MET A 269 3.62 12.83 -11.91
C MET A 269 2.74 12.68 -10.66
N ASN A 270 1.63 13.42 -10.63
CA ASN A 270 0.59 13.26 -9.62
C ASN A 270 -0.29 12.05 -9.94
N VAL A 271 -0.77 11.35 -8.91
CA VAL A 271 -1.64 10.17 -9.06
C VAL A 271 -2.90 10.49 -9.86
N SER A 272 -3.48 11.67 -9.69
CA SER A 272 -4.67 12.13 -10.43
C SER A 272 -4.46 12.19 -11.95
N MET A 273 -3.20 12.32 -12.42
CA MET A 273 -2.88 12.35 -13.85
C MET A 273 -2.74 10.96 -14.47
N LEU A 274 -2.68 9.89 -13.67
CA LEU A 274 -2.43 8.54 -14.17
C LEU A 274 -3.53 8.05 -15.11
N HIS A 275 -4.80 8.26 -14.76
CA HIS A 275 -5.94 7.83 -15.58
C HIS A 275 -6.09 8.63 -16.89
N LEU A 276 -5.36 9.74 -17.03
CA LEU A 276 -5.27 10.51 -18.27
C LEU A 276 -4.12 10.02 -19.18
N HIS A 277 -3.19 9.24 -18.64
CA HIS A 277 -2.10 8.67 -19.40
C HIS A 277 -2.63 7.63 -20.38
N LYS A 278 -2.13 7.64 -21.63
CA LYS A 278 -2.58 6.78 -22.73
C LYS A 278 -2.71 5.31 -22.33
N TRP A 279 -1.68 4.75 -21.70
CA TRP A 279 -1.72 3.37 -21.20
C TRP A 279 -2.91 3.05 -20.29
N LEU A 280 -3.34 3.95 -19.40
CA LEU A 280 -4.45 3.68 -18.47
C LEU A 280 -5.79 4.16 -19.00
N LYS A 281 -5.80 5.23 -19.80
CA LYS A 281 -7.01 5.80 -20.38
C LYS A 281 -7.74 4.81 -21.30
N ASP A 282 -6.98 4.00 -22.03
CA ASP A 282 -7.52 3.02 -22.98
C ASP A 282 -7.96 1.71 -22.30
N PHE A 283 -7.89 1.64 -20.96
CA PHE A 283 -8.38 0.49 -20.20
C PHE A 283 -9.91 0.52 -20.12
N ASN A 284 -10.57 -0.26 -20.98
CA ASN A 284 -12.00 -0.55 -20.86
C ASN A 284 -12.19 -1.64 -19.79
N ALA A 285 -12.69 -1.22 -18.62
CA ALA A 285 -12.96 -2.08 -17.46
C ALA A 285 -14.14 -3.04 -17.68
#